data_AF-A0A258QXW7-F1
#
_entry.id   AF-A0A258QXW7-F1
#
_cell.length_a   1.000
_cell.length_b   1.000
_cell.length_c   1.000
_cell.angle_alpha   90.00
_cell.angle_beta   90.00
_cell.angle_gamma   90.00
#
_symmetry.space_group_name_H-M   'P 1'
#
loop_
_entity.id
_entity.type
_entity.pdbx_description
1 polymer ?
#
loop_
_entity_poly.entity_id
_entity_poly.type
_entity_poly.pdbx_seq_one_letter_code
_entity_poly.pdbx_strand_id
1 'polypeptide(L)'
;MSWFQKILPPKIKRRVQADKKSMPEGLWSKCPACNEVLYRADLESNLEVCPKCGHHHRVGARARLKMLLDAEGQHELGANITPLDPLKFKDSKKYP
;
A
#
# COMPACT_ATOMS: atom_id res chain seq x y z
N MET A 1 58.81 5.60 17.24
CA MET A 1 57.70 6.40 17.79
C MET A 1 57.34 7.50 16.80
N SER A 2 56.44 7.22 15.85
CA SER A 2 56.10 8.17 14.78
C SER A 2 55.19 9.27 15.31
N TRP A 3 55.75 10.46 15.51
CA TRP A 3 55.05 11.68 15.96
C TRP A 3 53.84 12.03 15.07
N PHE A 4 53.86 11.63 13.79
CA PHE A 4 52.81 11.90 12.83
C PHE A 4 51.42 11.34 13.22
N GLN A 5 51.36 10.28 14.03
CA GLN A 5 50.09 9.72 14.51
C GLN A 5 49.37 10.58 15.57
N LYS A 6 50.05 11.58 16.18
CA LYS A 6 49.44 12.46 17.20
C LYS A 6 48.63 13.62 16.62
N ILE A 7 48.77 13.91 15.33
CA ILE A 7 48.12 15.07 14.67
C ILE A 7 46.84 14.66 13.93
N LEU A 8 46.63 13.37 13.71
CA LEU A 8 45.41 12.89 13.05
C LEU A 8 44.24 12.92 14.04
N PRO A 9 43.17 13.71 13.76
CA PRO A 9 41.96 13.63 14.55
C PRO A 9 41.42 12.20 14.51
N PRO A 10 40.83 11.71 15.61
CA PRO A 10 40.32 10.34 15.66
C PRO A 10 39.36 10.15 14.49
N LYS A 11 39.60 9.11 13.67
CA LYS A 11 38.72 8.74 12.55
C LYS A 11 37.29 8.76 13.08
N ILE A 12 36.45 9.64 12.55
CA ILE A 12 35.04 9.72 12.89
C ILE A 12 34.49 8.32 12.68
N LYS A 13 34.27 7.59 13.77
CA LYS A 13 33.58 6.31 13.74
C LYS A 13 32.16 6.67 13.36
N ARG A 14 31.85 6.72 12.05
CA ARG A 14 30.48 6.70 11.58
C ARG A 14 29.86 5.48 12.23
N ARG A 15 29.09 5.68 13.28
CA ARG A 15 28.14 4.67 13.75
C ARG A 15 27.25 4.44 12.54
N VAL A 16 27.48 3.34 11.82
CA VAL A 16 26.52 2.81 10.85
C VAL A 16 25.38 2.20 11.67
N GLN A 17 24.69 3.08 12.38
CA GLN A 17 23.41 2.89 13.04
C GLN A 17 22.59 4.13 12.68
N ALA A 18 22.46 4.37 11.37
CA ALA A 18 21.17 4.83 10.92
C ALA A 18 20.35 3.54 10.86
N ASP A 19 19.59 3.28 11.93
CA ASP A 19 18.38 2.47 11.79
C ASP A 19 17.71 2.96 10.51
N LYS A 20 17.79 2.16 9.46
CA LYS A 20 16.95 2.35 8.28
C LYS A 20 15.56 2.08 8.82
N LYS A 21 14.91 3.10 9.38
CA LYS A 21 13.46 3.12 9.59
C LYS A 21 12.90 2.70 8.24
N SER A 22 12.42 1.47 8.15
CA SER A 22 11.80 0.97 6.93
C SER A 22 10.64 1.90 6.66
N MET A 23 10.78 2.74 5.64
CA MET A 23 9.69 3.60 5.18
C MET A 23 8.49 2.67 4.94
N PRO A 24 7.33 2.94 5.56
CA PRO A 24 6.15 2.14 5.30
C PRO A 24 5.85 2.16 3.80
N GLU A 25 5.82 0.99 3.16
CA GLU A 25 5.37 0.89 1.78
C GLU A 25 3.88 1.30 1.70
N GLY A 26 3.48 1.91 0.58
CA GLY A 26 2.07 2.25 0.33
C GLY A 26 1.57 3.58 0.90
N LEU A 27 2.44 4.44 1.43
CA LEU A 27 2.07 5.81 1.85
C LEU A 27 1.61 6.70 0.68
N TRP A 28 2.12 6.44 -0.52
CA TRP A 28 1.87 7.24 -1.72
C TRP A 28 1.21 6.41 -2.81
N SER A 29 0.22 7.00 -3.47
CA SER A 29 -0.51 6.41 -4.60
C SER A 29 -0.49 7.38 -5.78
N LYS A 30 -0.27 6.88 -6.99
CA LYS A 30 -0.30 7.71 -8.20
C LYS A 30 -1.68 7.64 -8.84
N CYS A 31 -2.28 8.80 -9.15
CA CYS A 31 -3.52 8.84 -9.91
C CYS A 31 -3.28 8.39 -11.36
N PRO A 32 -4.00 7.39 -11.89
CA PRO A 32 -3.83 6.94 -13.27
C PRO A 32 -4.36 7.95 -14.30
N ALA A 33 -5.25 8.86 -13.90
CA ALA A 33 -5.84 9.85 -14.80
C ALA A 33 -5.00 11.14 -14.92
N CYS A 34 -4.61 11.75 -13.79
CA CYS A 34 -3.89 13.02 -13.78
C CYS A 34 -2.41 12.91 -13.40
N ASN A 35 -1.91 11.70 -13.10
CA ASN A 35 -0.53 11.44 -12.67
C ASN A 35 -0.09 12.08 -11.34
N GLU A 36 -1.00 12.73 -10.60
CA GLU A 36 -0.70 13.30 -9.29
C GLU A 36 -0.26 12.22 -8.30
N VAL A 37 0.73 12.54 -7.48
CA VAL A 37 1.13 11.73 -6.32
C VAL A 37 0.24 12.12 -5.14
N LEU A 38 -0.62 11.19 -4.72
CA LEU A 38 -1.58 11.35 -3.65
C LEU A 38 -1.09 10.64 -2.40
N TYR A 39 -1.35 11.22 -1.24
CA TYR A 39 -1.19 10.52 0.03
C TYR A 39 -2.30 9.48 0.19
N ARG A 40 -1.95 8.26 0.60
CA ARG A 40 -2.90 7.14 0.66
C ARG A 40 -4.08 7.43 1.60
N ALA A 41 -3.81 8.05 2.76
CA ALA A 41 -4.85 8.39 3.72
C ALA A 41 -5.81 9.47 3.20
N ASP A 42 -5.30 10.46 2.45
CA ASP A 42 -6.13 11.49 1.82
C ASP A 42 -7.05 10.87 0.76
N LEU A 43 -6.52 9.92 -0.01
CA LEU A 43 -7.32 9.20 -1.00
C LEU A 43 -8.39 8.31 -0.32
N GLU A 44 -8.07 7.62 0.77
CA GLU A 44 -9.01 6.76 1.51
C GLU A 44 -10.12 7.58 2.19
N SER A 45 -9.77 8.68 2.85
CA SER A 45 -10.73 9.62 3.44
C SER A 45 -11.65 10.27 2.41
N ASN A 46 -11.18 10.46 1.18
CA ASN A 46 -11.98 10.94 0.05
C ASN A 46 -12.64 9.80 -0.75
N LEU A 47 -12.90 8.65 -0.12
CA LEU A 47 -13.63 7.51 -0.69
C LEU A 47 -13.02 6.98 -2.01
N GLU A 48 -11.70 6.98 -2.09
CA GLU A 48 -10.93 6.55 -3.27
C GLU A 48 -11.21 7.41 -4.51
N VAL A 49 -11.57 8.68 -4.33
CA VAL A 49 -11.72 9.67 -5.41
C VAL A 49 -10.53 10.62 -5.39
N CYS A 50 -9.91 10.84 -6.55
CA CYS A 50 -8.79 11.77 -6.66
C CYS A 50 -9.28 13.21 -6.38
N PRO A 51 -8.72 13.92 -5.38
CA PRO A 51 -9.15 15.27 -5.03
C PRO A 51 -8.73 16.32 -6.08
N LYS A 52 -7.77 16.00 -6.95
CA LYS A 52 -7.30 16.93 -8.00
C LYS A 52 -8.13 16.89 -9.27
N CYS A 53 -8.60 15.72 -9.69
CA CYS A 53 -9.25 15.54 -11.00
C CYS A 53 -10.60 14.82 -10.95
N GLY A 54 -11.05 14.36 -9.78
CA GLY A 54 -12.33 13.66 -9.62
C GLY A 54 -12.33 12.21 -10.14
N HIS A 55 -11.18 11.67 -10.57
CA HIS A 55 -11.11 10.29 -11.03
C HIS A 55 -11.38 9.30 -9.88
N HIS A 56 -12.26 8.34 -10.11
CA HIS A 56 -12.58 7.28 -9.16
C HIS A 56 -11.58 6.13 -9.28
N HIS A 57 -10.80 5.89 -8.22
CA HIS A 57 -9.91 4.76 -8.13
C HIS A 57 -10.69 3.45 -7.87
N ARG A 58 -10.03 2.32 -8.10
CA ARG A 58 -10.60 1.01 -7.81
C ARG A 58 -10.77 0.84 -6.30
N VAL A 59 -11.96 0.40 -5.89
CA VAL A 59 -12.29 0.08 -4.50
C VAL A 59 -12.52 -1.41 -4.35
N GLY A 60 -11.97 -2.01 -3.28
CA GLY A 60 -12.27 -3.40 -2.94
C GLY A 60 -13.74 -3.58 -2.57
N ALA A 61 -14.35 -4.71 -2.95
CA ALA A 61 -15.78 -4.94 -2.75
C ALA A 61 -16.22 -4.74 -1.27
N ARG A 62 -15.44 -5.26 -0.31
CA ARG A 62 -15.71 -5.08 1.12
C ARG A 62 -15.62 -3.63 1.59
N ALA A 63 -14.62 -2.89 1.11
CA ALA A 63 -14.49 -1.48 1.43
C ALA A 63 -15.68 -0.68 0.88
N ARG A 64 -16.13 -0.99 -0.34
CA ARG A 64 -17.31 -0.36 -0.93
C ARG A 64 -18.58 -0.61 -0.13
N LEU A 65 -18.80 -1.83 0.37
CA LEU A 65 -19.95 -2.13 1.23
C LEU A 65 -19.95 -1.27 2.50
N LYS A 66 -18.79 -1.10 3.14
CA LYS A 66 -18.65 -0.25 4.34
C LYS A 66 -18.90 1.23 4.08
N MET A 67 -18.62 1.71 2.86
CA MET A 67 -18.88 3.10 2.48
C MET A 67 -20.37 3.37 2.23
N LEU A 68 -21.12 2.33 1.86
CA LEU A 68 -22.52 2.45 1.43
C LEU A 68 -23.52 2.10 2.53
N LEU A 69 -23.22 1.06 3.32
CA LEU A 69 -24.13 0.54 4.33
C LEU A 69 -23.82 1.17 5.70
N ASP A 70 -24.88 1.40 6.48
CA ASP A 70 -24.73 1.77 7.89
C ASP A 70 -23.96 0.70 8.66
N ALA A 71 -23.21 1.10 9.68
CA ALA A 71 -22.32 0.19 10.42
C ALA A 71 -23.08 -0.92 11.18
N GLU A 72 -24.31 -0.65 11.59
CA GLU A 72 -25.14 -1.57 12.37
C GLU A 72 -26.05 -2.41 11.46
N GLY A 73 -26.34 -3.64 11.88
CA GLY A 73 -27.26 -4.54 11.16
C GLY A 73 -26.67 -5.22 9.91
N GLN A 74 -25.38 -5.05 9.64
CA GLN A 74 -24.72 -5.72 8.53
C GLN A 74 -24.64 -7.23 8.75
N HIS A 75 -25.07 -8.01 7.76
CA HIS A 75 -24.91 -9.46 7.74
C HIS A 75 -24.49 -9.90 6.33
N GLU A 76 -23.50 -10.79 6.27
CA GLU A 76 -23.01 -11.31 5.00
C GLU A 76 -23.90 -12.45 4.50
N LEU A 77 -24.35 -12.35 3.26
CA LEU A 77 -25.10 -13.39 2.58
C LEU A 77 -24.15 -14.24 1.73
N GLY A 78 -24.28 -15.56 1.83
CA GLY A 78 -23.54 -16.48 0.96
C GLY A 78 -22.05 -16.61 1.27
N ALA A 79 -21.61 -16.34 2.50
CA ALA A 79 -20.19 -16.41 2.90
C ALA A 79 -19.52 -17.77 2.61
N ASN A 80 -20.31 -18.85 2.57
CA ASN A 80 -19.84 -20.22 2.32
C ASN A 80 -19.91 -20.64 0.84
N ILE A 81 -20.32 -19.74 -0.06
CA ILE A 81 -20.40 -20.05 -1.49
C ILE A 81 -19.00 -20.00 -2.09
N THR A 82 -18.59 -21.10 -2.71
CA THR A 82 -17.28 -21.24 -3.36
C THR A 82 -17.44 -21.60 -4.83
N PRO A 83 -16.51 -21.18 -5.70
CA PRO A 83 -16.55 -21.54 -7.11
C PRO A 83 -16.30 -23.04 -7.29
N LEU A 84 -17.04 -23.65 -8.21
CA LEU A 84 -16.81 -25.00 -8.71
C LEU A 84 -16.30 -24.90 -10.15
N ASP A 85 -15.40 -25.80 -10.56
CA ASP A 85 -14.98 -25.95 -11.95
C ASP A 85 -15.64 -27.19 -12.59
N PRO A 86 -16.89 -27.06 -13.09
CA PRO A 86 -17.60 -28.18 -13.73
C PRO A 86 -16.98 -28.57 -15.10
N LEU A 87 -16.24 -27.66 -15.72
CA LEU A 87 -15.64 -27.87 -17.03
C LEU A 87 -14.25 -28.52 -16.96
N LYS A 88 -13.67 -28.63 -15.74
CA LYS A 88 -12.29 -29.05 -15.51
C LYS A 88 -11.32 -28.25 -16.40
N PHE A 89 -11.58 -26.95 -16.50
CA PHE A 89 -10.90 -26.08 -17.45
C PHE A 89 -9.40 -26.00 -17.13
N LYS A 90 -8.58 -26.15 -18.17
CA LYS A 90 -7.13 -25.98 -18.07
C LYS A 90 -6.71 -24.84 -18.95
N ASP A 91 -6.24 -23.77 -18.31
CA ASP A 91 -5.57 -22.68 -19.01
C ASP A 91 -4.08 -23.01 -19.21
N SER A 92 -3.43 -22.22 -20.06
CA SER A 92 -2.00 -22.25 -20.37
C SER A 92 -1.12 -22.09 -19.12
N LYS A 93 -1.62 -21.36 -18.12
CA LYS A 93 -1.04 -21.22 -16.77
C LYS A 93 -2.16 -21.33 -15.75
N LYS A 94 -1.89 -21.96 -14.61
CA LYS A 94 -2.83 -21.96 -13.49
C LYS A 94 -3.01 -20.53 -12.98
N TYR A 95 -4.25 -20.15 -12.68
CA TYR A 95 -4.54 -18.94 -11.94
C TYR A 95 -3.92 -19.08 -10.52
N PRO A 96 -3.18 -18.07 -10.05
CA PRO A 96 -2.61 -18.05 -8.69
C PRO A 96 -3.69 -17.96 -7.61
#